data_AF-A0A955J6M0-F1
#
_entry.id   AF-A0A955J6M0-F1
#
_cell.length_a   1.000
_cell.length_b   1.000
_cell.length_c   1.000
_cell.angle_alpha   90.00
_cell.angle_beta   90.00
_cell.angle_gamma   90.00
#
_symmetry.space_group_name_H-M   'P 1'
#
loop_
_entity.id
_entity.type
_entity.pdbx_description
1 polymer ?
#
loop_
_entity_poly.entity_id
_entity_poly.type
_entity_poly.pdbx_seq_one_letter_code
_entity_poly.pdbx_strand_id
1 'polypeptide(L)'
;MNVRTTHLFQAVHDAVLTSEGAKTFARILAEVGDVSDPFTLAQLIEVDGRTRMMIGAPVVMHDYLSASPQVADERVVLDAAIDMTLKHRRRHAGDNSVIEQLVREYPQHEAAIREADMIDAVLCSTESMLRGPSRYRNSLPCDFGPVLEDGQQTRFQLQRLLGAGAYGEVYLAEDRQFSDEDHTATVAIKVMHTIHASEAARREFLDEATKARRIQHPNVVHVLDRGITRDAHDYIVYEFVETHGADLETLARTWTTRQTVEFVASLAEAVQVIHSAGLIHCDMKPGNILVT
;
A
#
# COMPACT_ATOMS: atom_id res chain seq x y z
N MET A 1 15.25 11.26 7.69
CA MET A 1 14.61 12.37 6.96
C MET A 1 15.08 13.69 7.58
N ASN A 2 15.61 14.64 6.79
CA ASN A 2 16.25 15.86 7.29
C ASN A 2 15.19 16.92 7.63
N VAL A 3 15.37 17.69 8.71
CA VAL A 3 14.39 18.71 9.21
C VAL A 3 14.00 19.68 8.10
N ARG A 4 14.95 20.01 7.20
CA ARG A 4 14.73 20.89 6.04
C ARG A 4 13.70 20.32 5.05
N THR A 5 13.69 19.02 4.80
CA THR A 5 12.79 18.36 3.83
C THR A 5 11.35 18.34 4.33
N THR A 6 11.14 18.11 5.63
CA THR A 6 9.80 18.14 6.25
C THR A 6 9.17 19.53 6.17
N HIS A 7 9.96 20.60 6.31
CA HIS A 7 9.47 21.97 6.13
C HIS A 7 9.03 22.27 4.70
N LEU A 8 9.72 21.72 3.68
CA LEU A 8 9.33 21.92 2.28
C LEU A 8 7.97 21.27 1.97
N PHE A 9 7.71 20.07 2.51
CA PHE A 9 6.44 19.37 2.31
C PHE A 9 5.27 20.09 2.97
N GLN A 10 5.46 20.59 4.19
CA GLN A 10 4.45 21.41 4.86
C GLN A 10 4.18 22.71 4.09
N ALA A 11 5.23 23.35 3.57
CA ALA A 11 5.09 24.58 2.80
C ALA A 11 4.29 24.39 1.49
N VAL A 12 4.53 23.31 0.75
CA VAL A 12 3.73 22.96 -0.45
C VAL A 12 2.28 22.71 -0.06
N HIS A 13 2.05 21.88 0.95
CA HIS A 13 0.70 21.58 1.44
C HIS A 13 -0.07 22.85 1.80
N ASP A 14 0.53 23.74 2.58
CA ASP A 14 -0.10 24.99 3.02
C ASP A 14 -0.29 25.98 1.86
N ALA A 15 0.64 26.03 0.91
CA ALA A 15 0.53 26.86 -0.29
C ALA A 15 -0.65 26.42 -1.19
N VAL A 16 -0.88 25.10 -1.30
CA VAL A 16 -2.03 24.57 -2.03
C VAL A 16 -3.35 24.91 -1.32
N LEU A 17 -3.41 24.78 0.02
CA LEU A 17 -4.63 25.07 0.81
C LEU A 17 -4.99 26.55 0.88
N THR A 18 -3.99 27.44 0.87
CA THR A 18 -4.20 28.90 0.93
C THR A 18 -4.54 29.51 -0.42
N SER A 19 -4.22 28.82 -1.51
CA SER A 19 -4.76 29.13 -2.83
C SER A 19 -6.09 28.39 -3.02
N GLU A 20 -7.18 29.06 -3.37
CA GLU A 20 -8.42 28.35 -3.75
C GLU A 20 -8.22 27.59 -5.08
N GLY A 21 -7.41 26.52 -5.09
CA GLY A 21 -7.09 25.67 -6.25
C GLY A 21 -6.33 26.35 -7.41
N ALA A 22 -5.98 27.64 -7.30
CA ALA A 22 -5.57 28.46 -8.44
C ALA A 22 -4.06 28.61 -8.68
N LYS A 23 -3.19 28.33 -7.69
CA LYS A 23 -1.73 28.44 -7.89
C LYS A 23 -1.22 27.27 -8.72
N THR A 24 -0.38 27.54 -9.71
CA THR A 24 0.38 26.53 -10.47
C THR A 24 1.49 25.93 -9.61
N PHE A 25 1.86 24.69 -9.87
CA PHE A 25 2.97 24.03 -9.17
C PHE A 25 4.28 24.80 -9.34
N ALA A 26 4.53 25.39 -10.52
CA ALA A 26 5.68 26.27 -10.76
C ALA A 26 5.76 27.45 -9.77
N ARG A 27 4.62 28.06 -9.44
CA ARG A 27 4.56 29.17 -8.50
C ARG A 27 4.80 28.72 -7.07
N ILE A 28 4.29 27.54 -6.70
CA ILE A 28 4.54 26.94 -5.39
C ILE A 28 6.03 26.60 -5.24
N LEU A 29 6.64 25.99 -6.26
CA LEU A 29 8.06 25.65 -6.25
C LEU A 29 8.94 26.91 -6.08
N ALA A 30 8.60 28.01 -6.75
CA ALA A 30 9.30 29.29 -6.59
C ALA A 30 9.20 29.89 -5.18
N GLU A 31 8.12 29.64 -4.45
CA GLU A 31 7.94 30.07 -3.05
C GLU A 31 8.72 29.18 -2.06
N VAL A 32 8.90 27.90 -2.40
CA VAL A 32 9.56 26.88 -1.58
C VAL A 32 11.08 26.87 -1.74
N GLY A 33 11.59 27.38 -2.87
CA GLY A 33 13.01 27.54 -3.18
C GLY A 33 13.54 26.51 -4.18
N ASP A 34 14.84 26.60 -4.50
CA ASP A 34 15.47 25.70 -5.48
C ASP A 34 15.52 24.25 -4.96
N VAL A 35 14.92 23.33 -5.72
CA VAL A 35 14.87 21.89 -5.43
C VAL A 35 15.56 21.19 -6.58
N SER A 36 16.84 20.87 -6.39
CA SER A 36 17.67 20.22 -7.42
C SER A 36 17.68 18.69 -7.32
N ASP A 37 17.18 18.13 -6.21
CA ASP A 37 17.15 16.68 -5.97
C ASP A 37 15.88 16.06 -6.59
N PRO A 38 16.01 15.12 -7.55
CA PRO A 38 14.86 14.53 -8.24
C PRO A 38 13.90 13.80 -7.28
N PHE A 39 14.41 13.13 -6.25
CA PHE A 39 13.56 12.40 -5.31
C PHE A 39 12.71 13.36 -4.45
N THR A 40 13.31 14.44 -3.96
CA THR A 40 12.60 15.50 -3.24
C THR A 40 11.57 16.17 -4.15
N LEU A 41 11.89 16.42 -5.42
CA LEU A 41 10.95 17.00 -6.39
C LEU A 41 9.75 16.08 -6.66
N ALA A 42 9.99 14.78 -6.83
CA ALA A 42 8.92 13.78 -6.97
C ALA A 42 7.99 13.77 -5.73
N GLN A 43 8.56 13.81 -4.52
CA GLN A 43 7.78 13.87 -3.29
C GLN A 43 6.96 15.16 -3.16
N LEU A 44 7.47 16.30 -3.63
CA LEU A 44 6.70 17.56 -3.66
C LEU A 44 5.51 17.47 -4.63
N ILE A 45 5.69 16.83 -5.79
CA ILE A 45 4.60 16.57 -6.75
C ILE A 45 3.53 15.68 -6.12
N GLU A 46 3.93 14.61 -5.41
CA GLU A 46 2.97 13.76 -4.68
C GLU A 46 2.17 14.53 -3.62
N VAL A 47 2.84 15.39 -2.84
CA VAL A 47 2.19 16.23 -1.81
C VAL A 47 1.22 17.21 -2.45
N ASP A 48 1.63 17.92 -3.50
CA ASP A 48 0.77 18.86 -4.23
C ASP A 48 -0.45 18.13 -4.83
N GLY A 49 -0.22 17.04 -5.57
CA GLY A 49 -1.28 16.25 -6.21
C GLY A 49 -2.29 15.69 -5.20
N ARG A 50 -1.83 15.11 -4.08
CA ARG A 50 -2.72 14.63 -3.01
C ARG A 50 -3.51 15.76 -2.37
N THR A 51 -2.89 16.90 -2.11
CA THR A 51 -3.56 18.05 -1.48
C THR A 51 -4.61 18.64 -2.42
N ARG A 52 -4.30 18.80 -3.71
CA ARG A 52 -5.27 19.24 -4.73
C ARG A 52 -6.47 18.30 -4.82
N MET A 53 -6.21 16.99 -4.90
CA MET A 53 -7.27 15.99 -4.93
C MET A 53 -8.15 16.01 -3.67
N MET A 54 -7.60 16.34 -2.50
CA MET A 54 -8.35 16.45 -1.25
C MET A 54 -9.34 17.62 -1.27
N ILE A 55 -8.94 18.75 -1.85
CA ILE A 55 -9.78 19.96 -1.96
C ILE A 55 -10.61 20.01 -3.25
N GLY A 56 -10.55 18.96 -4.08
CA GLY A 56 -11.26 18.90 -5.36
C GLY A 56 -10.68 19.80 -6.46
N ALA A 57 -9.43 20.24 -6.31
CA ALA A 57 -8.71 21.00 -7.32
C ALA A 57 -8.16 20.08 -8.42
N PRO A 58 -7.99 20.60 -9.66
CA PRO A 58 -7.49 19.79 -10.77
C PRO A 58 -6.01 19.44 -10.59
N VAL A 59 -5.64 18.22 -10.98
CA VAL A 59 -4.25 17.77 -11.11
C VAL A 59 -3.94 17.57 -12.59
N VAL A 60 -2.99 18.34 -13.11
CA VAL A 60 -2.71 18.41 -14.55
C VAL A 60 -1.22 18.20 -14.80
N MET A 61 -0.88 17.14 -15.56
CA MET A 61 0.51 16.79 -15.89
C MET A 61 1.31 17.94 -16.50
N HIS A 62 0.68 18.76 -17.35
CA HIS A 62 1.32 19.94 -17.95
C HIS A 62 1.84 20.94 -16.91
N ASP A 63 1.14 21.11 -15.79
CA ASP A 63 1.55 22.05 -14.74
C ASP A 63 2.89 21.62 -14.13
N TYR A 64 3.05 20.31 -13.87
CA TYR A 64 4.31 19.73 -13.40
C TYR A 64 5.42 19.83 -14.45
N LEU A 65 5.16 19.42 -15.71
CA LEU A 65 6.15 19.48 -16.79
C LEU A 65 6.66 20.90 -17.04
N SER A 66 5.81 21.91 -16.88
CA SER A 66 6.19 23.31 -17.08
C SER A 66 6.99 23.91 -15.91
N ALA A 67 6.91 23.30 -14.72
CA ALA A 67 7.54 23.82 -13.51
C ALA A 67 9.05 23.56 -13.45
N SER A 68 9.53 22.46 -14.04
CA SER A 68 10.96 22.15 -14.10
C SER A 68 11.26 21.17 -15.25
N PRO A 69 12.33 21.40 -16.05
CA PRO A 69 12.79 20.44 -17.06
C PRO A 69 13.08 19.05 -16.48
N GLN A 70 13.51 18.98 -15.21
CA GLN A 70 13.78 17.71 -14.52
C GLN A 70 12.56 16.79 -14.47
N VAL A 71 11.34 17.33 -14.52
CA VAL A 71 10.12 16.50 -14.54
C VAL A 71 10.04 15.65 -15.80
N ALA A 72 10.55 16.13 -16.94
CA ALA A 72 10.58 15.36 -18.19
C ALA A 72 11.84 14.49 -18.30
N ASP A 73 12.97 14.97 -17.76
CA ASP A 73 14.29 14.34 -17.93
C ASP A 73 14.55 13.20 -16.92
N GLU A 74 13.97 13.28 -15.72
CA GLU A 74 14.20 12.31 -14.64
C GLU A 74 13.00 11.37 -14.45
N ARG A 75 13.25 10.07 -14.62
CA ARG A 75 12.19 9.04 -14.63
C ARG A 75 11.34 9.04 -13.35
N VAL A 76 11.98 9.15 -12.19
CA VAL A 76 11.32 9.17 -10.87
C VAL A 76 10.35 10.35 -10.71
N VAL A 77 10.67 11.49 -11.31
CA VAL A 77 9.86 12.71 -11.22
C VAL A 77 8.71 12.66 -12.22
N LEU A 78 8.98 12.16 -13.43
CA LEU A 78 7.98 11.93 -14.46
C LEU A 78 6.91 10.95 -13.98
N ASP A 79 7.33 9.84 -13.36
CA ASP A 79 6.42 8.81 -12.85
C ASP A 79 5.49 9.39 -11.77
N ALA A 80 5.98 10.24 -10.86
CA ALA A 80 5.16 10.91 -9.86
C ALA A 80 4.10 11.86 -10.48
N ALA A 81 4.48 12.61 -11.52
CA ALA A 81 3.56 13.51 -12.23
C ALA A 81 2.48 12.74 -13.00
N ILE A 82 2.85 11.62 -13.64
CA ILE A 82 1.93 10.70 -14.33
C ILE A 82 0.97 10.09 -13.32
N ASP A 83 1.48 9.52 -12.22
CA ASP A 83 0.70 8.86 -11.18
C ASP A 83 -0.36 9.78 -10.58
N MET A 84 0.02 10.99 -10.16
CA MET A 84 -0.93 11.97 -9.61
C MET A 84 -2.01 12.38 -10.62
N THR A 85 -1.63 12.53 -11.90
CA THR A 85 -2.58 12.89 -12.97
C THR A 85 -3.56 11.76 -13.26
N LEU A 86 -3.08 10.51 -13.35
CA LEU A 86 -3.90 9.33 -13.56
C LEU A 86 -4.89 9.12 -12.41
N LYS A 87 -4.41 9.18 -11.16
CA LYS A 87 -5.23 9.06 -9.95
C LYS A 87 -6.34 10.11 -9.90
N HIS A 88 -6.06 11.35 -10.30
CA HIS A 88 -7.09 12.39 -10.37
C HIS A 88 -8.12 12.12 -11.49
N ARG A 89 -7.69 11.81 -12.71
CA ARG A 89 -8.60 11.62 -13.86
C ARG A 89 -9.53 10.41 -13.69
N ARG A 90 -9.03 9.31 -13.10
CA ARG A 90 -9.85 8.12 -12.81
C ARG A 90 -10.94 8.37 -11.76
N ARG A 91 -10.79 9.37 -10.88
CA ARG A 91 -11.89 9.78 -9.97
C ARG A 91 -13.06 10.44 -10.71
N HIS A 92 -12.86 10.91 -11.94
CA HIS A 92 -13.84 11.67 -12.70
C HIS A 92 -14.27 10.99 -14.03
N ALA A 93 -13.61 9.91 -14.47
CA ALA A 93 -13.90 9.17 -15.70
C ALA A 93 -13.59 7.66 -15.56
N GLY A 94 -14.12 6.81 -16.46
CA GLY A 94 -13.84 5.36 -16.47
C GLY A 94 -12.43 4.99 -16.94
N ASP A 95 -11.84 3.94 -16.36
CA ASP A 95 -10.39 3.63 -16.43
C ASP A 95 -9.80 3.60 -17.85
N ASN A 96 -10.37 2.83 -18.78
CA ASN A 96 -9.78 2.67 -20.12
C ASN A 96 -9.78 3.94 -20.97
N SER A 97 -10.69 4.89 -20.73
CA SER A 97 -10.70 6.14 -21.51
C SER A 97 -9.65 7.13 -21.04
N VAL A 98 -9.18 7.02 -19.79
CA VAL A 98 -8.20 7.95 -19.20
C VAL A 98 -6.81 7.74 -19.81
N ILE A 99 -6.38 6.48 -19.97
CA ILE A 99 -5.06 6.15 -20.52
C ILE A 99 -4.97 6.58 -21.97
N GLU A 100 -5.95 6.18 -22.78
CA GLU A 100 -5.98 6.51 -24.21
C GLU A 100 -6.08 8.01 -24.45
N GLN A 101 -6.72 8.76 -23.54
CA GLN A 101 -6.71 10.22 -23.60
C GLN A 101 -5.34 10.81 -23.25
N LEU A 102 -4.69 10.32 -22.19
CA LEU A 102 -3.40 10.85 -21.74
C LEU A 102 -2.27 10.53 -22.75
N VAL A 103 -2.29 9.34 -23.36
CA VAL A 103 -1.34 8.95 -24.43
C VAL A 103 -1.50 9.85 -25.66
N ARG A 104 -2.72 10.27 -26.01
CA ARG A 104 -2.93 11.24 -27.11
C ARG A 104 -2.41 12.62 -26.78
N GLU A 105 -2.50 13.05 -25.53
CA GLU A 105 -2.00 14.34 -25.07
C GLU A 105 -0.46 14.36 -24.98
N TYR A 106 0.15 13.23 -24.60
CA TYR A 106 1.59 13.09 -24.36
C TYR A 106 2.20 11.84 -25.04
N PRO A 107 2.19 11.78 -26.38
CA PRO A 107 2.64 10.58 -27.11
C PRO A 107 4.11 10.23 -26.84
N GLN A 108 4.96 11.23 -26.56
CA GLN A 108 6.37 11.01 -26.22
C GLN A 108 6.57 10.28 -24.87
N HIS A 109 5.53 10.20 -24.03
CA HIS A 109 5.58 9.53 -22.72
C HIS A 109 4.71 8.27 -22.67
N GLU A 110 4.28 7.73 -23.82
CA GLU A 110 3.38 6.57 -23.89
C GLU A 110 3.86 5.38 -23.05
N ALA A 111 5.13 5.00 -23.18
CA ALA A 111 5.70 3.88 -22.43
C ALA A 111 5.58 4.09 -20.91
N ALA A 112 5.93 5.29 -20.42
CA ALA A 112 5.85 5.62 -19.00
C ALA A 112 4.40 5.67 -18.50
N ILE A 113 3.47 6.18 -19.31
CA ILE A 113 2.04 6.21 -18.97
C ILE A 113 1.47 4.80 -18.87
N ARG A 114 1.79 3.91 -19.83
CA ARG A 114 1.32 2.52 -19.80
C ARG A 114 1.98 1.71 -18.69
N GLU A 115 3.25 1.96 -18.40
CA GLU A 115 3.95 1.35 -17.26
C GLU A 115 3.35 1.82 -15.94
N ALA A 116 3.08 3.12 -15.77
CA ALA A 116 2.42 3.65 -14.59
C ALA A 116 0.98 3.12 -14.45
N ASP A 117 0.23 2.96 -15.54
CA ASP A 117 -1.09 2.33 -15.54
C ASP A 117 -1.02 0.86 -15.11
N MET A 118 -0.05 0.10 -15.63
CA MET A 118 0.17 -1.30 -15.25
C MET A 118 0.60 -1.40 -13.78
N ILE A 119 1.54 -0.57 -13.34
CA ILE A 119 2.01 -0.50 -11.95
C ILE A 119 0.84 -0.10 -11.05
N ASP A 120 0.06 0.91 -11.41
CA ASP A 120 -1.10 1.33 -10.64
C ASP A 120 -2.29 0.36 -10.77
N ALA A 121 -2.38 -0.49 -11.78
CA ALA A 121 -3.34 -1.60 -11.79
C ALA A 121 -2.93 -2.66 -10.76
N VAL A 122 -1.63 -2.94 -10.65
CA VAL A 122 -1.02 -3.82 -9.63
C VAL A 122 -0.99 -3.17 -8.24
N LEU A 123 -0.92 -1.83 -8.17
CA LEU A 123 -0.84 -1.07 -6.93
C LEU A 123 -2.17 -0.47 -6.46
N CYS A 124 -3.18 -0.22 -7.31
CA CYS A 124 -4.56 0.10 -6.90
C CYS A 124 -5.32 -1.15 -6.45
N SER A 125 -4.83 -2.35 -6.78
CA SER A 125 -5.08 -3.53 -5.95
C SER A 125 -4.38 -3.48 -4.58
N THR A 126 -3.60 -2.43 -4.26
CA THR A 126 -2.88 -2.21 -2.97
C THR A 126 -2.86 -0.79 -2.31
N GLU A 127 -3.39 0.32 -2.88
CA GLU A 127 -3.48 1.66 -2.24
C GLU A 127 -4.84 2.41 -2.16
N SER A 128 -5.82 2.27 -3.06
CA SER A 128 -6.92 3.27 -3.17
C SER A 128 -8.16 2.99 -2.31
N MET A 129 -8.09 2.98 -0.96
CA MET A 129 -9.31 2.78 -0.13
C MET A 129 -9.22 3.34 1.31
N LEU A 130 -9.67 4.57 1.54
CA LEU A 130 -9.89 5.09 2.90
C LEU A 130 -11.14 4.44 3.54
N ARG A 131 -10.92 3.71 4.65
CA ARG A 131 -11.83 3.29 5.72
C ARG A 131 -13.27 2.95 5.32
N GLY A 132 -13.48 1.72 4.86
CA GLY A 132 -14.79 1.07 4.99
C GLY A 132 -15.14 0.83 6.47
N PRO A 133 -16.42 0.83 6.87
CA PRO A 133 -16.81 0.52 8.25
C PRO A 133 -16.39 -0.92 8.60
N SER A 134 -15.60 -1.06 9.67
CA SER A 134 -15.20 -2.36 10.18
C SER A 134 -16.42 -3.15 10.67
N ARG A 135 -16.71 -4.29 10.05
CA ARG A 135 -17.81 -5.17 10.45
C ARG A 135 -17.50 -5.96 11.71
N TYR A 136 -16.26 -6.40 11.91
CA TYR A 136 -15.91 -7.30 13.02
C TYR A 136 -15.36 -6.58 14.24
N ARG A 137 -14.73 -5.40 14.08
CA ARG A 137 -14.03 -4.70 15.17
C ARG A 137 -14.91 -4.39 16.37
N ASN A 138 -16.19 -4.08 16.16
CA ASN A 138 -17.12 -3.75 17.25
C ASN A 138 -17.76 -4.99 17.89
N SER A 139 -17.44 -6.19 17.40
CA SER A 139 -18.01 -7.46 17.86
C SER A 139 -16.92 -8.44 18.31
N LEU A 140 -15.69 -7.99 18.51
CA LEU A 140 -14.61 -8.84 19.00
C LEU A 140 -14.79 -9.16 20.51
N PRO A 141 -14.48 -10.40 20.95
CA PRO A 141 -14.13 -11.54 20.11
C PRO A 141 -15.36 -12.11 19.36
N CYS A 142 -15.17 -12.60 18.14
CA CYS A 142 -16.25 -13.20 17.35
C CYS A 142 -15.82 -14.42 16.53
N ASP A 143 -16.79 -15.27 16.22
CA ASP A 143 -16.66 -16.44 15.36
C ASP A 143 -16.47 -16.05 13.89
N PHE A 144 -15.54 -16.72 13.19
CA PHE A 144 -15.15 -16.41 11.82
C PHE A 144 -14.69 -17.64 11.03
N GLY A 145 -14.94 -17.62 9.72
CA GLY A 145 -14.48 -18.66 8.79
C GLY A 145 -15.44 -19.86 8.66
N PRO A 146 -14.93 -21.02 8.20
CA PRO A 146 -15.76 -22.21 7.97
C PRO A 146 -16.24 -22.80 9.30
N VAL A 147 -17.41 -23.44 9.26
CA VAL A 147 -17.91 -24.22 10.40
C VAL A 147 -17.15 -25.55 10.44
N LEU A 148 -16.70 -25.94 11.63
CA LEU A 148 -16.01 -27.19 11.89
C LEU A 148 -16.96 -28.39 11.75
N GLU A 149 -16.41 -29.60 11.72
CA GLU A 149 -17.18 -30.84 11.52
C GLU A 149 -18.25 -31.06 12.60
N ASP A 150 -18.07 -30.49 13.79
CA ASP A 150 -19.04 -30.55 14.89
C ASP A 150 -20.33 -29.76 14.59
N GLY A 151 -20.33 -28.89 13.57
CA GLY A 151 -21.46 -28.06 13.18
C GLY A 151 -21.79 -26.94 14.18
N GLN A 152 -21.06 -26.84 15.29
CA GLN A 152 -21.34 -25.94 16.40
C GLN A 152 -20.42 -24.72 16.39
N GLN A 153 -19.16 -24.89 15.98
CA GLN A 153 -18.15 -23.84 16.06
C GLN A 153 -17.60 -23.47 14.68
N THR A 154 -17.21 -22.20 14.53
CA THR A 154 -16.36 -21.80 13.41
C THR A 154 -14.90 -22.05 13.73
N ARG A 155 -14.10 -22.31 12.70
CA ARG A 155 -12.67 -22.60 12.81
C ARG A 155 -11.92 -21.49 13.53
N PHE A 156 -12.23 -20.23 13.23
CA PHE A 156 -11.50 -19.11 13.82
C PHE A 156 -12.33 -18.36 14.83
N GLN A 157 -11.70 -17.94 15.93
CA GLN A 157 -12.24 -16.89 16.79
C GLN A 157 -11.35 -15.66 16.68
N LEU A 158 -11.85 -14.59 16.05
CA LEU A 158 -11.16 -13.32 16.00
C LEU A 158 -11.12 -12.72 17.40
N GLN A 159 -9.93 -12.38 17.90
CA GLN A 159 -9.70 -11.91 19.27
C GLN A 159 -9.57 -10.39 19.34
N ARG A 160 -8.63 -9.82 18.57
CA ARG A 160 -8.36 -8.37 18.55
C ARG A 160 -7.83 -7.92 17.20
N LEU A 161 -8.01 -6.65 16.89
CA LEU A 161 -7.41 -6.02 15.71
C LEU A 161 -5.89 -5.86 15.91
N LEU A 162 -5.10 -6.32 14.92
CA LEU A 162 -3.66 -6.11 14.83
C LEU A 162 -3.33 -4.89 13.98
N GLY A 163 -4.06 -4.70 12.88
CA GLY A 163 -3.87 -3.58 11.97
C GLY A 163 -5.06 -3.42 11.03
N ALA A 164 -5.24 -2.20 10.52
CA ALA A 164 -6.24 -1.92 9.50
C ALA A 164 -5.57 -1.13 8.38
N GLY A 165 -5.77 -1.57 7.15
CA GLY A 165 -5.25 -0.93 5.94
C GLY A 165 -6.34 -0.77 4.90
N ALA A 166 -5.94 -0.30 3.72
CA ALA A 166 -6.87 -0.06 2.61
C ALA A 166 -7.61 -1.33 2.15
N TYR A 167 -6.95 -2.49 2.21
CA TYR A 167 -7.48 -3.75 1.66
C TYR A 167 -8.31 -4.56 2.62
N GLY A 168 -8.26 -4.20 3.90
CA GLY A 168 -8.83 -5.04 4.92
C GLY A 168 -8.21 -4.82 6.28
N GLU A 169 -8.65 -5.67 7.19
CA GLU A 169 -8.28 -5.64 8.58
C GLU A 169 -7.58 -6.94 8.93
N VAL A 170 -6.48 -6.84 9.69
CA VAL A 170 -5.73 -7.98 10.18
C VAL A 170 -6.08 -8.17 11.64
N TYR A 171 -6.54 -9.37 11.98
CA TYR A 171 -6.93 -9.75 13.32
C TYR A 171 -6.02 -10.83 13.88
N LEU A 172 -5.75 -10.76 15.17
CA LEU A 172 -5.30 -11.91 15.94
C LEU A 172 -6.48 -12.85 16.07
N ALA A 173 -6.28 -14.13 15.78
CA ALA A 173 -7.32 -15.13 15.93
C ALA A 173 -6.77 -16.41 16.54
N GLU A 174 -7.64 -17.11 17.22
CA GLU A 174 -7.44 -18.52 17.56
C GLU A 174 -7.89 -19.39 16.38
N ASP A 175 -7.09 -20.37 16.00
CA ASP A 175 -7.46 -21.45 15.07
C ASP A 175 -7.89 -22.69 15.85
N ARG A 176 -9.19 -22.78 16.15
CA ARG A 176 -9.79 -23.86 16.95
C ARG A 176 -9.65 -25.24 16.32
N GLN A 177 -9.36 -25.33 15.02
CA GLN A 177 -9.07 -26.62 14.39
C GLN A 177 -7.73 -27.20 14.88
N PHE A 178 -6.78 -26.34 15.24
CA PHE A 178 -5.45 -26.73 15.69
C PHE A 178 -5.17 -26.39 17.15
N SER A 179 -6.13 -25.79 17.86
CA SER A 179 -6.11 -25.69 19.32
C SER A 179 -6.52 -27.01 19.97
N ASP A 180 -5.94 -27.29 21.13
CA ASP A 180 -6.34 -28.36 22.05
C ASP A 180 -6.39 -27.86 23.50
N GLU A 181 -6.53 -28.76 24.47
CA GLU A 181 -6.62 -28.39 25.90
C GLU A 181 -5.33 -27.77 26.45
N ASP A 182 -4.18 -28.09 25.86
CA ASP A 182 -2.85 -27.69 26.34
C ASP A 182 -2.25 -26.54 25.51
N HIS A 183 -2.76 -26.31 24.30
CA HIS A 183 -2.21 -25.35 23.36
C HIS A 183 -3.28 -24.59 22.57
N THR A 184 -3.20 -23.25 22.61
CA THR A 184 -4.02 -22.37 21.76
C THR A 184 -3.26 -22.00 20.49
N ALA A 185 -3.67 -22.55 19.35
CA ALA A 185 -3.07 -22.22 18.06
C ALA A 185 -3.46 -20.79 17.65
N THR A 186 -2.47 -19.91 17.53
CA THR A 186 -2.68 -18.49 17.24
C THR A 186 -2.26 -18.14 15.81
N VAL A 187 -3.10 -17.41 15.10
CA VAL A 187 -2.89 -17.00 13.70
C VAL A 187 -3.22 -15.53 13.49
N ALA A 188 -2.70 -14.94 12.41
CA ALA A 188 -3.09 -13.61 11.94
C ALA A 188 -4.00 -13.76 10.72
N ILE A 189 -5.20 -13.19 10.75
CA ILE A 189 -6.18 -13.30 9.66
C ILE A 189 -6.40 -11.93 9.05
N LYS A 190 -6.02 -11.76 7.78
CA LYS A 190 -6.38 -10.59 6.98
C LYS A 190 -7.74 -10.84 6.34
N VAL A 191 -8.71 -10.03 6.71
CA VAL A 191 -10.08 -10.05 6.17
C VAL A 191 -10.25 -8.90 5.19
N MET A 192 -10.60 -9.22 3.95
CA MET A 192 -10.72 -8.21 2.89
C MET A 192 -12.02 -7.42 3.01
N HIS A 193 -11.96 -6.13 2.70
CA HIS A 193 -13.16 -5.29 2.63
C HIS A 193 -14.00 -5.63 1.37
N THR A 194 -15.30 -5.90 1.57
CA THR A 194 -16.22 -6.37 0.51
C THR A 194 -16.49 -5.37 -0.62
N ILE A 195 -16.24 -4.09 -0.40
CA ILE A 195 -16.54 -3.00 -1.35
C ILE A 195 -15.49 -2.89 -2.47
N HIS A 196 -14.43 -3.71 -2.43
CA HIS A 196 -13.19 -3.47 -3.17
C HIS A 196 -12.73 -4.63 -4.06
N ALA A 197 -13.50 -5.73 -4.10
CA ALA A 197 -13.16 -6.90 -4.90
C ALA A 197 -14.03 -6.99 -6.16
N SER A 198 -13.50 -6.55 -7.31
CA SER A 198 -13.98 -7.07 -8.59
C SER A 198 -13.68 -8.59 -8.64
N GLU A 199 -14.44 -9.37 -9.39
CA GLU A 199 -14.21 -10.82 -9.48
C GLU A 199 -12.78 -11.15 -9.99
N ALA A 200 -12.23 -10.29 -10.85
CA ALA A 200 -10.85 -10.39 -11.32
C ALA A 200 -9.83 -10.12 -10.19
N ALA A 201 -9.96 -9.02 -9.45
CA ALA A 201 -9.07 -8.68 -8.35
C ALA A 201 -9.13 -9.74 -7.23
N ARG A 202 -10.31 -10.30 -6.99
CA ARG A 202 -10.52 -11.40 -6.04
C ARG A 202 -9.76 -12.66 -6.44
N ARG A 203 -9.81 -13.01 -7.73
CA ARG A 203 -9.09 -14.17 -8.27
C ARG A 203 -7.58 -13.96 -8.21
N GLU A 204 -7.09 -12.77 -8.56
CA GLU A 204 -5.66 -12.43 -8.49
C GLU A 204 -5.14 -12.50 -7.05
N PHE A 205 -5.87 -11.91 -6.09
CA PHE A 205 -5.55 -11.97 -4.67
C PHE A 205 -5.45 -13.42 -4.14
N LEU A 206 -6.41 -14.25 -4.51
CA LEU A 206 -6.45 -15.65 -4.11
C LEU A 206 -5.35 -16.49 -4.77
N ASP A 207 -5.02 -16.21 -6.03
CA ASP A 207 -3.91 -16.85 -6.74
C ASP A 207 -2.57 -16.43 -6.16
N GLU A 208 -2.40 -15.15 -5.81
CA GLU A 208 -1.21 -14.62 -5.14
C GLU A 208 -1.00 -15.30 -3.79
N ALA A 209 -2.04 -15.39 -2.97
CA ALA A 209 -2.01 -16.11 -1.70
C ALA A 209 -1.60 -17.58 -1.88
N THR A 210 -2.06 -18.22 -2.96
CA THR A 210 -1.70 -19.61 -3.30
C THR A 210 -0.23 -19.76 -3.64
N LYS A 211 0.33 -18.80 -4.40
CA LYS A 211 1.76 -18.75 -4.72
C LYS A 211 2.60 -18.46 -3.47
N ALA A 212 2.16 -17.49 -2.66
CA ALA A 212 2.83 -17.07 -1.44
C ALA A 212 2.91 -18.19 -0.40
N ARG A 213 1.89 -19.07 -0.32
CA ARG A 213 1.89 -20.26 0.53
C ARG A 213 3.03 -21.25 0.24
N ARG A 214 3.67 -21.19 -0.93
CA ARG A 214 4.83 -22.03 -1.26
C ARG A 214 6.15 -21.45 -0.76
N ILE A 215 6.15 -20.19 -0.32
CA ILE A 215 7.34 -19.54 0.21
C ILE A 215 7.49 -19.94 1.67
N GLN A 216 8.62 -20.57 1.98
CA GLN A 216 9.05 -20.85 3.35
C GLN A 216 10.42 -20.23 3.54
N HIS A 217 10.50 -19.22 4.40
CA HIS A 217 11.73 -18.51 4.70
C HIS A 217 11.60 -17.88 6.09
N PRO A 218 12.65 -17.91 6.95
CA PRO A 218 12.58 -17.36 8.30
C PRO A 218 12.21 -15.87 8.37
N ASN A 219 12.46 -15.13 7.28
CA ASN A 219 12.21 -13.69 7.21
C ASN A 219 11.00 -13.34 6.31
N VAL A 220 10.16 -14.31 5.96
CA VAL A 220 8.93 -14.09 5.19
C VAL A 220 7.77 -14.72 5.96
N VAL A 221 6.80 -13.89 6.36
CA VAL A 221 5.60 -14.37 7.07
C VAL A 221 4.87 -15.39 6.20
N HIS A 222 4.71 -16.60 6.74
CA HIS A 222 4.14 -17.72 6.02
C HIS A 222 2.61 -17.59 5.89
N VAL A 223 2.11 -17.81 4.68
CA VAL A 223 0.68 -17.97 4.41
C VAL A 223 0.28 -19.40 4.73
N LEU A 224 -0.55 -19.58 5.76
CA LEU A 224 -1.03 -20.87 6.21
C LEU A 224 -2.22 -21.36 5.37
N ASP A 225 -3.17 -20.47 5.10
CA ASP A 225 -4.40 -20.83 4.40
C ASP A 225 -5.10 -19.62 3.77
N ARG A 226 -6.14 -19.89 2.97
CA ARG A 226 -7.05 -18.87 2.45
C ARG A 226 -8.47 -19.40 2.32
N GLY A 227 -9.44 -18.51 2.35
CA GLY A 227 -10.82 -18.94 2.13
C GLY A 227 -11.77 -17.80 1.87
N ILE A 228 -13.04 -18.17 1.78
CA ILE A 228 -14.16 -17.26 1.61
C ILE A 228 -15.16 -17.60 2.72
N THR A 229 -15.59 -16.60 3.49
CA THR A 229 -16.63 -16.80 4.51
C THR A 229 -17.99 -17.05 3.86
N ARG A 230 -18.96 -17.54 4.63
CA ARG A 230 -20.36 -17.69 4.18
C ARG A 230 -20.95 -16.38 3.67
N ASP A 231 -20.54 -15.26 4.26
CA ASP A 231 -20.95 -13.91 3.86
C ASP A 231 -20.10 -13.34 2.70
N ALA A 232 -19.40 -14.20 1.95
CA ALA A 232 -18.60 -13.87 0.78
C ALA A 232 -17.43 -12.89 1.03
N HIS A 233 -16.77 -12.98 2.20
CA HIS A 233 -15.54 -12.21 2.46
C HIS A 233 -14.32 -13.10 2.24
N ASP A 234 -13.41 -12.67 1.39
CA ASP A 234 -12.12 -13.33 1.22
C ASP A 234 -11.22 -13.05 2.43
N TYR A 235 -10.47 -14.06 2.84
CA TYR A 235 -9.49 -13.93 3.89
C TYR A 235 -8.24 -14.76 3.61
N ILE A 236 -7.12 -14.30 4.15
CA ILE A 236 -5.86 -15.03 4.18
C ILE A 236 -5.46 -15.23 5.64
N VAL A 237 -5.02 -16.45 5.95
CA VAL A 237 -4.49 -16.86 7.25
C VAL A 237 -2.98 -16.90 7.14
N TYR A 238 -2.32 -16.16 8.03
CA TYR A 238 -0.88 -16.10 8.18
C TYR A 238 -0.48 -16.70 9.52
N GLU A 239 0.78 -17.12 9.63
CA GLU A 239 1.36 -17.34 10.94
C GLU A 239 1.31 -16.04 11.77
N PHE A 240 1.10 -16.19 13.07
CA PHE A 240 1.18 -15.04 13.96
C PHE A 240 2.64 -14.82 14.37
N VAL A 241 3.15 -13.63 14.10
CA VAL A 241 4.49 -13.20 14.51
C VAL A 241 4.36 -12.26 15.69
N GLU A 242 4.88 -12.68 16.84
CA GLU A 242 5.01 -11.82 18.00
C GLU A 242 6.14 -10.80 17.77
N THR A 243 5.88 -9.53 18.07
CA THR A 243 6.84 -8.44 17.85
C THR A 243 7.20 -7.78 19.16
N HIS A 244 8.37 -7.14 19.21
CA HIS A 244 8.82 -6.36 20.36
C HIS A 244 7.98 -5.10 20.65
N GLY A 245 6.93 -4.84 19.87
CA GLY A 245 5.99 -3.72 20.06
C GLY A 245 6.51 -2.35 19.61
N ALA A 246 7.76 -2.25 19.14
CA ALA A 246 8.31 -1.06 18.51
C ALA A 246 8.30 -1.22 16.98
N ASP A 247 7.83 -0.19 16.26
CA ASP A 247 7.88 -0.18 14.81
C ASP A 247 9.32 -0.03 14.28
N LEU A 248 9.52 -0.47 13.03
CA LEU A 248 10.83 -0.43 12.37
C LEU A 248 11.42 0.99 12.34
N GLU A 249 10.59 2.02 12.14
CA GLU A 249 11.05 3.40 12.08
C GLU A 249 11.65 3.88 13.40
N THR A 250 11.03 3.49 14.52
CA THR A 250 11.49 3.79 15.87
C THR A 250 12.78 3.05 16.17
N LEU A 251 12.83 1.75 15.86
CA LEU A 251 14.02 0.91 16.10
C LEU A 251 15.21 1.39 15.27
N ALA A 252 15.00 1.66 13.98
CA ALA A 252 16.05 2.08 13.06
C ALA A 252 16.78 3.37 13.47
N ARG A 253 16.13 4.25 14.26
CA ARG A 253 16.78 5.47 14.80
C ARG A 253 17.88 5.18 15.80
N THR A 254 17.88 4.00 16.41
CA THR A 254 18.84 3.59 17.44
C THR A 254 19.91 2.63 16.93
N TRP A 255 19.80 2.19 15.68
CA TRP A 255 20.71 1.22 15.09
C TRP A 255 22.05 1.84 14.72
N THR A 256 23.11 1.08 14.99
CA THR A 256 24.42 1.32 14.41
C THR A 256 24.41 0.99 12.91
N THR A 257 25.37 1.54 12.16
CA THR A 257 25.55 1.19 10.74
C THR A 257 25.66 -0.31 10.49
N ARG A 258 26.31 -1.05 11.40
CA ARG A 258 26.42 -2.50 11.30
C ARG A 258 25.05 -3.18 11.37
N GLN A 259 24.23 -2.82 12.37
CA GLN A 259 22.88 -3.36 12.53
C GLN A 259 22.00 -3.03 11.32
N THR A 260 22.11 -1.81 10.76
CA THR A 260 21.40 -1.43 9.54
C THR A 260 21.77 -2.32 8.36
N VAL A 261 23.07 -2.59 8.16
CA VAL A 261 23.54 -3.45 7.06
C VAL A 261 23.06 -4.90 7.25
N GLU A 262 23.15 -5.44 8.46
CA GLU A 262 22.69 -6.80 8.78
C GLU A 262 21.18 -6.95 8.54
N PHE A 263 20.39 -5.93 8.95
CA PHE A 263 18.96 -5.88 8.69
C PHE A 263 18.64 -5.83 7.19
N VAL A 264 19.29 -4.93 6.44
CA VAL A 264 19.05 -4.79 4.99
C VAL A 264 19.46 -6.06 4.24
N ALA A 265 20.54 -6.72 4.64
CA ALA A 265 20.93 -8.01 4.07
C ALA A 265 19.84 -9.08 4.30
N SER A 266 19.34 -9.19 5.53
CA SER A 266 18.27 -10.11 5.91
C SER A 266 16.96 -9.84 5.15
N LEU A 267 16.65 -8.56 4.91
CA LEU A 267 15.50 -8.13 4.12
C LEU A 267 15.68 -8.45 2.62
N ALA A 268 16.88 -8.22 2.07
CA ALA A 268 17.19 -8.51 0.68
C ALA A 268 17.10 -10.01 0.38
N GLU A 269 17.56 -10.87 1.30
CA GLU A 269 17.39 -12.32 1.20
C GLU A 269 15.91 -12.73 1.15
N ALA A 270 15.08 -12.15 2.03
CA ALA A 270 13.64 -12.38 2.03
C ALA A 270 12.98 -12.00 0.69
N VAL A 271 13.30 -10.80 0.18
CA VAL A 271 12.80 -10.31 -1.11
C VAL A 271 13.27 -11.18 -2.27
N GLN A 272 14.53 -11.63 -2.25
CA GLN A 272 15.05 -12.53 -3.27
C GLN A 272 14.28 -13.85 -3.33
N VAL A 273 13.88 -14.40 -2.19
CA VAL A 273 13.05 -15.62 -2.15
C VAL A 273 11.65 -15.36 -2.73
N ILE A 274 11.03 -14.23 -2.41
CA ILE A 274 9.74 -13.82 -2.99
C ILE A 274 9.84 -13.73 -4.52
N HIS A 275 10.87 -13.04 -5.02
CA HIS A 275 11.12 -12.89 -6.46
C HIS A 275 11.39 -14.22 -7.15
N SER A 276 12.11 -15.13 -6.49
CA SER A 276 12.40 -16.47 -7.01
C SER A 276 11.15 -17.34 -7.14
N ALA A 277 10.11 -17.02 -6.37
CA ALA A 277 8.78 -17.65 -6.49
C ALA A 277 7.89 -17.01 -7.57
N GLY A 278 8.42 -16.04 -8.34
CA GLY A 278 7.67 -15.31 -9.37
C GLY A 278 6.64 -14.32 -8.81
N LEU A 279 6.83 -13.89 -7.56
CA LEU A 279 6.02 -12.88 -6.90
C LEU A 279 6.82 -11.59 -6.76
N ILE A 280 6.12 -10.46 -6.79
CA ILE A 280 6.68 -9.14 -6.49
C ILE A 280 5.88 -8.62 -5.29
N HIS A 281 6.56 -8.17 -4.23
CA HIS A 281 5.87 -7.75 -3.01
C HIS A 281 4.97 -6.51 -3.23
N CYS A 282 5.37 -5.60 -4.13
CA CYS A 282 4.66 -4.39 -4.57
C CYS A 282 4.37 -3.32 -3.49
N ASP A 283 4.26 -3.66 -2.20
CA ASP A 283 4.01 -2.72 -1.11
C ASP A 283 5.14 -2.74 -0.05
N MET A 284 6.39 -2.66 -0.49
CA MET A 284 7.54 -2.66 0.42
C MET A 284 7.64 -1.32 1.17
N LYS A 285 7.24 -1.30 2.44
CA LYS A 285 7.32 -0.14 3.34
C LYS A 285 7.56 -0.57 4.79
N PRO A 286 8.07 0.33 5.67
CA PRO A 286 8.33 -0.01 7.06
C PRO A 286 7.14 -0.63 7.81
N GLY A 287 5.92 -0.18 7.52
CA GLY A 287 4.71 -0.72 8.14
C GLY A 287 4.36 -2.17 7.78
N ASN A 288 5.01 -2.74 6.76
CA ASN A 288 4.84 -4.14 6.36
C ASN A 288 6.03 -5.03 6.82
N ILE A 289 6.98 -4.48 7.58
CA ILE A 289 8.12 -5.23 8.10
C ILE A 289 7.94 -5.41 9.60
N LEU A 290 7.84 -6.67 10.04
CA LEU A 290 7.75 -7.03 11.45
C LEU A 290 9.16 -7.24 12.00
N VAL A 291 9.43 -6.67 13.18
CA VAL A 291 10.69 -6.87 13.90
C VAL A 291 10.43 -7.71 15.13
N THR A 292 11.05 -8.88 15.15
CA THR A 292 10.98 -9.90 16.21
C THR A 292 12.21 -9.88 17.09
#